data_AF-A0A8T6LFF5-F1
#
_entry.id   AF-A0A8T6LFF5-F1
#
_cell.length_a   1.000
_cell.length_b   1.000
_cell.length_c   1.000
_cell.angle_alpha   90.00
_cell.angle_beta   90.00
_cell.angle_gamma   90.00
#
_symmetry.space_group_name_H-M   'P 1'
#
loop_
_entity.id
_entity.type
_entity.pdbx_description
1 polymer ?
#
loop_
_entity_poly.entity_id
_entity_poly.type
_entity_poly.pdbx_seq_one_letter_code
_entity_poly.pdbx_strand_id
1 'polypeptide(L)'
;AYNENPEIMRVLVAAGADLSGALHRATFNRNPAVAEVLIAAGADLDELHNEPGMPNRQGTPLHWAVRNAGRSNIAVVELLLEAGADPNAEDDDGKTPLDYAEAAGNAAMANLLRTHGGRLSG
;
A
#
# COMPACT_ATOMS: atom_id res chain seq x y z
N ALA A 1 4.32 17.23 -10.84
CA ALA A 1 2.88 17.42 -10.56
C ALA A 1 2.20 16.09 -10.80
N TYR A 2 1.74 15.42 -9.75
CA TYR A 2 0.97 14.18 -9.87
C TYR A 2 -0.39 14.52 -10.47
N ASN A 3 -0.75 13.88 -11.57
CA ASN A 3 -1.97 14.16 -12.31
C ASN A 3 -3.16 13.50 -11.59
N GLU A 4 -4.12 14.32 -11.15
CA GLU A 4 -5.29 13.91 -10.35
C GLU A 4 -6.44 13.35 -11.20
N ASN A 5 -6.23 13.15 -12.51
CA ASN A 5 -7.29 12.75 -13.45
C ASN A 5 -7.42 11.20 -13.56
N PRO A 6 -8.51 10.59 -13.04
CA PRO A 6 -8.72 9.14 -13.08
C PRO A 6 -8.76 8.57 -14.51
N GLU A 7 -9.19 9.35 -15.50
CA GLU A 7 -9.22 8.92 -16.90
C GLU A 7 -7.82 8.79 -17.51
N ILE A 8 -6.84 9.57 -17.05
CA ILE A 8 -5.45 9.46 -17.52
C ILE A 8 -4.79 8.20 -16.93
N MET A 9 -5.19 7.80 -15.71
CA MET A 9 -4.74 6.53 -15.13
C MET A 9 -5.33 5.33 -15.88
N ARG A 10 -6.60 5.38 -16.30
CA ARG A 10 -7.20 4.34 -17.16
C ARG A 10 -6.45 4.16 -18.49
N VAL A 11 -5.95 5.26 -19.07
CA VAL A 11 -5.14 5.22 -20.30
C VAL A 11 -3.75 4.63 -20.06
N LEU A 12 -3.12 4.93 -18.91
CA LEU A 12 -1.83 4.32 -18.52
C LEU A 12 -1.95 2.81 -18.27
N VAL A 13 -3.04 2.37 -17.63
CA VAL A 13 -3.37 0.94 -17.41
C VAL A 13 -3.46 0.18 -18.74
N ALA A 14 -4.03 0.78 -19.78
CA ALA A 14 -4.18 0.14 -21.10
C ALA A 14 -2.86 0.04 -21.90
N ALA A 15 -1.79 0.74 -21.51
CA ALA A 15 -0.54 0.85 -22.27
C ALA A 15 0.54 -0.17 -21.88
N GLY A 16 0.22 -1.18 -21.06
CA GLY A 16 1.20 -2.13 -20.52
C GLY A 16 2.06 -1.54 -19.40
N ALA A 17 1.53 -0.55 -18.67
CA ALA A 17 2.20 0.01 -17.52
C ALA A 17 2.26 -1.00 -16.36
N ASP A 18 3.38 -0.99 -15.63
CA ASP A 18 3.54 -1.67 -14.35
C ASP A 18 2.50 -1.16 -13.34
N LEU A 19 1.45 -1.96 -13.14
CA LEU A 19 0.31 -1.65 -12.29
C LEU A 19 0.68 -1.69 -10.80
N SER A 20 1.50 -2.66 -10.40
CA SER A 20 1.98 -2.82 -9.03
C SER A 20 2.84 -1.63 -8.61
N GLY A 21 3.80 -1.24 -9.47
CA GLY A 21 4.61 -0.04 -9.23
C GLY A 21 3.78 1.25 -9.27
N ALA A 22 2.70 1.29 -10.06
CA ALA A 22 1.75 2.39 -10.02
C ALA A 22 0.94 2.41 -8.71
N LEU A 23 0.52 1.25 -8.20
CA LEU A 23 -0.20 1.12 -6.95
C LEU A 23 0.69 1.51 -5.77
N HIS A 24 1.94 1.06 -5.76
CA HIS A 24 2.96 1.49 -4.81
C HIS A 24 3.09 3.02 -4.77
N ARG A 25 3.17 3.70 -5.93
CA ARG A 25 3.20 5.17 -5.95
C ARG A 25 1.91 5.81 -5.43
N ALA A 26 0.76 5.15 -5.63
CA ALA A 26 -0.54 5.64 -5.17
C ALA A 26 -0.64 5.64 -3.63
N THR A 27 0.10 4.79 -2.91
CA THR A 27 0.09 4.78 -1.43
C THR A 27 0.68 6.05 -0.80
N PHE A 28 1.45 6.83 -1.57
CA PHE A 28 1.98 8.13 -1.17
C PHE A 28 1.10 9.31 -1.62
N ASN A 29 0.06 9.03 -2.41
CA ASN A 29 -0.88 10.04 -2.88
C ASN A 29 -2.03 10.23 -1.87
N ARG A 30 -2.62 11.43 -1.84
CA ARG A 30 -3.79 11.76 -0.99
C ARG A 30 -5.13 11.36 -1.60
N ASN A 31 -5.12 10.81 -2.81
CA ASN A 31 -6.34 10.42 -3.51
C ASN A 31 -6.50 8.89 -3.57
N PRO A 32 -7.32 8.29 -2.69
CA PRO A 32 -7.54 6.84 -2.68
C PRO A 32 -8.21 6.30 -3.95
N ALA A 33 -8.90 7.14 -4.73
CA ALA A 33 -9.53 6.71 -5.98
C ALA A 33 -8.50 6.21 -7.02
N VAL A 34 -7.25 6.67 -6.94
CA VAL A 34 -6.18 6.17 -7.80
C VAL A 34 -5.83 4.73 -7.41
N ALA A 35 -5.72 4.43 -6.11
CA ALA A 35 -5.48 3.08 -5.63
C ALA A 35 -6.63 2.15 -6.03
N GLU A 36 -7.89 2.60 -5.87
CA GLU A 36 -9.08 1.84 -6.26
C GLU A 36 -9.07 1.44 -7.74
N VAL A 37 -8.74 2.36 -8.65
CA VAL A 37 -8.65 2.05 -10.09
C VAL A 37 -7.56 1.03 -10.39
N LEU A 38 -6.40 1.13 -9.74
CA LEU A 38 -5.27 0.22 -9.97
C LEU A 38 -5.54 -1.18 -9.40
N ILE A 39 -6.17 -1.25 -8.22
CA ILE A 39 -6.68 -2.50 -7.64
C ILE A 39 -7.69 -3.14 -8.59
N ALA A 40 -8.69 -2.38 -9.07
CA ALA A 40 -9.70 -2.88 -10.00
C ALA A 40 -9.11 -3.32 -11.36
N ALA A 41 -7.95 -2.78 -11.74
CA ALA A 41 -7.21 -3.17 -12.93
C ALA A 41 -6.37 -4.45 -12.74
N GLY A 42 -6.32 -5.02 -11.53
CA GLY A 42 -5.57 -6.23 -11.23
C GLY A 42 -4.09 -5.99 -10.94
N ALA A 43 -3.74 -4.85 -10.32
CA ALA A 43 -2.42 -4.64 -9.75
C ALA A 43 -2.09 -5.76 -8.74
N ASP A 44 -0.84 -6.22 -8.72
CA ASP A 44 -0.37 -7.10 -7.65
C ASP A 44 -0.29 -6.30 -6.34
N LEU A 45 -0.93 -6.81 -5.30
CA LEU A 45 -1.05 -6.15 -4.00
C LEU A 45 0.11 -6.49 -3.06
N ASP A 46 0.88 -7.53 -3.37
CA ASP A 46 1.94 -8.09 -2.54
C ASP A 46 3.32 -8.01 -3.20
N GLU A 47 3.41 -7.40 -4.39
CA GLU A 47 4.69 -7.15 -5.04
C GLU A 47 5.56 -6.17 -4.22
N LEU A 48 6.83 -6.52 -4.06
CA LEU A 48 7.79 -5.75 -3.30
C LEU A 48 8.35 -4.59 -4.14
N HIS A 49 8.26 -3.38 -3.59
CA HIS A 49 8.76 -2.18 -4.24
C HIS A 49 9.64 -1.37 -3.29
N ASN A 50 10.71 -0.81 -3.85
CA ASN A 50 11.58 0.14 -3.16
C ASN A 50 10.84 1.43 -2.84
N GLU A 51 11.00 1.94 -1.62
CA GLU A 51 10.54 3.29 -1.31
C GLU A 51 11.35 4.35 -2.07
N PRO A 52 10.70 5.41 -2.61
CA PRO A 52 11.41 6.52 -3.22
C PRO A 52 12.45 7.13 -2.28
N GLY A 53 13.73 7.02 -2.62
CA GLY A 53 14.84 7.52 -1.82
C GLY A 53 15.41 6.52 -0.81
N MET A 54 14.88 5.30 -0.71
CA MET A 54 15.45 4.20 0.10
C MET A 54 15.58 2.92 -0.75
N PRO A 55 16.62 2.80 -1.59
CA PRO A 55 16.75 1.71 -2.56
C PRO A 55 17.10 0.35 -1.95
N ASN A 56 17.34 0.29 -0.64
CA ASN A 56 17.72 -0.93 0.09
C ASN A 56 16.59 -1.37 1.04
N ARG A 57 15.35 -0.98 0.75
CA ARG A 57 14.18 -1.34 1.54
C ARG A 57 12.98 -1.51 0.64
N GLN A 58 12.45 -2.72 0.62
CA GLN A 58 11.35 -3.14 -0.22
C GLN A 58 10.21 -3.66 0.62
N GLY A 59 9.01 -3.24 0.30
CA GLY A 59 7.79 -3.67 0.96
C GLY A 59 6.62 -3.70 -0.01
N THR A 60 5.56 -4.38 0.39
CA THR A 60 4.29 -4.37 -0.35
C THR A 60 3.63 -2.98 -0.27
N PRO A 61 2.70 -2.65 -1.17
CA PRO A 61 1.81 -1.49 -1.02
C PRO A 61 1.26 -1.30 0.40
N LEU A 62 0.89 -2.39 1.08
CA LEU A 62 0.36 -2.34 2.44
C LEU A 62 1.39 -1.85 3.48
N HIS A 63 2.66 -2.26 3.38
CA HIS A 63 3.75 -1.74 4.23
C HIS A 63 3.87 -0.22 4.11
N TRP A 64 3.90 0.28 2.87
CA TRP A 64 4.07 1.69 2.61
C TRP A 64 2.84 2.51 3.00
N ALA A 65 1.63 1.99 2.76
CA ALA A 65 0.40 2.65 3.21
C ALA A 65 0.36 2.79 4.75
N VAL A 66 0.78 1.75 5.48
CA VAL A 66 0.86 1.76 6.95
C VAL A 66 1.96 2.70 7.46
N ARG A 67 3.17 2.62 6.89
CA ARG A 67 4.30 3.48 7.29
C ARG A 67 4.01 4.96 7.05
N ASN A 68 3.30 5.28 5.97
CA ASN A 68 2.90 6.65 5.64
C ASN A 68 1.59 7.09 6.31
N ALA A 69 1.02 6.28 7.21
CA ALA A 69 -0.27 6.53 7.87
C ALA A 69 -0.27 7.65 8.93
N GLY A 70 0.46 8.74 8.68
CA GLY A 70 0.08 10.05 9.19
C GLY A 70 -1.26 10.51 8.59
N ARG A 71 -1.82 11.62 9.11
CA ARG A 71 -3.17 12.23 8.96
C ARG A 71 -4.23 11.79 7.90
N SER A 72 -4.01 10.99 6.86
CA SER A 72 -5.06 10.76 5.82
C SER A 72 -5.05 9.45 5.03
N ASN A 73 -4.33 8.37 5.39
CA ASN A 73 -4.31 7.15 4.54
C ASN A 73 -4.89 5.85 5.14
N ILE A 74 -5.78 5.94 6.14
CA ILE A 74 -6.56 4.78 6.60
C ILE A 74 -7.38 4.18 5.45
N ALA A 75 -8.01 5.01 4.61
CA ALA A 75 -8.82 4.55 3.49
C ALA A 75 -8.02 3.70 2.47
N VAL A 76 -6.75 4.03 2.21
CA VAL A 76 -5.92 3.21 1.31
C VAL A 76 -5.57 1.86 1.96
N VAL A 77 -5.31 1.85 3.27
CA VAL A 77 -5.08 0.59 4.00
C VAL A 77 -6.33 -0.29 3.98
N GLU A 78 -7.51 0.28 4.26
CA GLU A 78 -8.79 -0.43 4.17
C GLU A 78 -9.01 -0.99 2.75
N LEU A 79 -8.84 -0.18 1.71
CA LEU A 79 -8.98 -0.61 0.32
C LEU A 79 -8.05 -1.78 -0.04
N LEU A 80 -6.78 -1.72 0.36
CA LEU A 80 -5.82 -2.80 0.08
C LEU A 80 -6.22 -4.10 0.80
N LEU A 81 -6.64 -4.01 2.07
CA LEU A 81 -7.05 -5.16 2.86
C LEU A 81 -8.37 -5.77 2.34
N GLU A 82 -9.34 -4.93 1.96
CA GLU A 82 -10.61 -5.38 1.35
C GLU A 82 -10.39 -6.01 -0.04
N ALA A 83 -9.37 -5.55 -0.76
CA ALA A 83 -8.96 -6.12 -2.04
C ALA A 83 -8.16 -7.42 -1.93
N GLY A 84 -7.82 -7.85 -0.70
CA GLY A 84 -7.15 -9.11 -0.44
C GLY A 84 -5.62 -9.05 -0.38
N ALA A 85 -5.02 -7.87 -0.18
CA ALA A 85 -3.60 -7.76 0.14
C ALA A 85 -3.28 -8.59 1.40
N ASP A 86 -2.15 -9.30 1.43
CA ASP A 86 -1.79 -10.13 2.57
C ASP A 86 -1.41 -9.24 3.78
N PRO A 87 -2.20 -9.25 4.87
CA PRO A 87 -1.90 -8.45 6.06
C PRO A 87 -0.64 -8.93 6.81
N ASN A 88 -0.09 -10.08 6.41
CA ASN A 88 1.08 -10.72 6.99
C ASN A 88 2.25 -10.84 6.00
N ALA A 89 2.16 -10.19 4.84
CA ALA A 89 3.29 -10.13 3.91
C ALA A 89 4.53 -9.63 4.65
N GLU A 90 5.68 -10.22 4.35
CA GLU A 90 6.95 -9.79 4.91
C GLU A 90 7.66 -8.88 3.90
N ASP A 91 8.18 -7.76 4.38
CA ASP A 91 9.10 -6.92 3.64
C ASP A 91 10.49 -7.57 3.54
N ASP A 92 11.46 -6.90 2.89
CA ASP A 92 12.81 -7.45 2.76
C ASP A 92 13.62 -7.53 4.07
N ASP A 93 13.14 -6.88 5.13
CA ASP A 93 13.65 -6.98 6.50
C ASP A 93 12.91 -8.08 7.33
N GLY A 94 11.95 -8.79 6.74
CA GLY A 94 11.12 -9.78 7.43
C GLY A 94 10.07 -9.15 8.36
N LYS A 95 9.77 -7.86 8.19
CA LYS A 95 8.75 -7.14 8.97
C LYS A 95 7.40 -7.23 8.31
N THR A 96 6.35 -7.32 9.11
CA THR A 96 4.96 -7.28 8.64
C THR A 96 4.41 -5.87 8.71
N PRO A 97 3.29 -5.56 8.04
CA PRO A 97 2.63 -4.26 8.19
C PRO A 97 2.29 -3.93 9.65
N LEU A 98 1.97 -4.93 10.49
CA LEU A 98 1.67 -4.70 11.90
C LEU A 98 2.91 -4.24 12.69
N ASP A 99 4.11 -4.73 12.35
CA ASP A 99 5.35 -4.27 12.98
C ASP A 99 5.57 -2.76 12.78
N TYR A 100 5.26 -2.26 11.58
CA TYR A 100 5.33 -0.83 11.28
C TYR A 100 4.32 -0.02 12.07
N ALA A 101 3.07 -0.49 12.18
CA ALA A 101 2.02 0.19 12.94
C ALA A 101 2.36 0.30 14.43
N GLU A 102 2.90 -0.77 15.03
CA GLU A 102 3.34 -0.79 16.43
C GLU A 102 4.58 0.08 16.65
N ALA A 103 5.57 0.02 15.76
CA ALA A 103 6.76 0.87 15.83
C ALA A 103 6.42 2.37 15.74
N ALA A 104 5.37 2.73 14.99
CA ALA A 104 4.85 4.09 14.89
C ALA A 104 3.95 4.51 16.07
N GLY A 105 3.58 3.58 16.98
CA GLY A 105 2.63 3.83 18.06
C GLY A 105 1.21 4.12 17.58
N ASN A 106 0.84 3.70 16.36
CA ASN A 106 -0.46 3.99 15.77
C ASN A 106 -1.47 2.88 16.11
N ALA A 107 -2.05 2.97 17.32
CA ALA A 107 -3.00 1.97 17.83
C ALA A 107 -4.23 1.76 16.92
N ALA A 108 -4.73 2.82 16.27
CA ALA A 108 -5.85 2.70 15.35
C ALA A 108 -5.49 1.83 14.13
N MET A 109 -4.32 2.07 13.54
CA MET A 109 -3.82 1.28 12.41
C MET A 109 -3.52 -0.17 12.81
N ALA A 110 -2.91 -0.36 13.98
CA ALA A 110 -2.62 -1.68 14.50
C ALA A 110 -3.90 -2.50 14.73
N ASN A 111 -4.97 -1.88 15.23
CA ASN A 111 -6.27 -2.52 15.40
C ASN A 111 -6.95 -2.85 14.06
N LEU A 112 -6.84 -1.96 13.07
CA LEU A 112 -7.34 -2.24 11.72
C LEU A 112 -6.65 -3.48 11.13
N LEU A 113 -5.32 -3.52 11.13
CA LEU A 113 -4.56 -4.67 10.63
C LEU A 113 -4.93 -5.96 11.35
N ARG A 114 -5.04 -5.94 12.69
CA ARG A 114 -5.48 -7.10 13.48
C ARG A 114 -6.88 -7.58 13.12
N THR A 115 -7.80 -6.67 12.82
CA THR A 115 -9.18 -7.01 12.42
C THR A 115 -9.21 -7.77 11.09
N HIS A 116 -8.22 -7.52 10.23
CA HIS A 116 -8.01 -8.26 8.98
C HIS A 116 -7.04 -9.44 9.13
N GLY A 117 -6.65 -9.84 10.35
CA GLY A 117 -5.80 -11.01 10.60
C GLY A 117 -4.29 -10.74 10.55
N GLY A 118 -3.88 -9.47 10.58
CA GLY A 118 -2.49 -9.05 10.70
C GLY A 118 -1.87 -9.45 12.04
N ARG A 119 -0.65 -10.00 11.98
CA ARG A 119 0.17 -10.42 13.12
C ARG A 119 1.59 -9.86 12.99
N LEU A 120 2.28 -9.78 14.12
CA LEU A 120 3.68 -9.35 14.17
C LEU A 120 4.57 -10.38 13.46
N SER A 121 5.73 -9.95 13.00
CA SER A 121 6.79 -10.89 12.59
C SER A 121 7.13 -11.86 13.74
N GLY A 122 7.57 -13.06 13.36
CA GLY A 122 7.91 -14.15 14.28
C GLY A 122 9.23 -13.94 15.02
#